data_AF-A0A2A4M8K8-F1
#
_entry.id   AF-A0A2A4M8K8-F1
#
_cell.length_a   1.000
_cell.length_b   1.000
_cell.length_c   1.000
_cell.angle_alpha   90.00
_cell.angle_beta   90.00
_cell.angle_gamma   90.00
#
_symmetry.space_group_name_H-M   'P 1'
#
loop_
_entity.id
_entity.type
_entity.pdbx_description
1 polymer ?
#
loop_
_entity_poly.entity_id
_entity_poly.type
_entity_poly.pdbx_seq_one_letter_code
_entity_poly.pdbx_strand_id
1 'polypeptide(L)' 'TGGHNHLNWGNDDFRKTVLNAIVWAAKAKVPEGGVTSKITEDDLYDNLDPKRGQKPRPKSAKPKKK' A
#
# COMPACT_ATOMS: atom_id res chain seq x y z
N THR A 1 6.50 -7.71 15.37
CA THR A 1 6.29 -6.49 14.55
C THR A 1 6.15 -6.90 13.07
N GLY A 2 5.00 -7.45 12.67
CA GLY A 2 4.85 -8.23 11.42
C GLY A 2 3.90 -7.64 10.39
N GLY A 3 4.13 -6.40 9.93
CA GLY A 3 3.35 -5.85 8.81
C GLY A 3 1.84 -5.61 9.09
N HIS A 4 1.40 -5.65 10.34
CA HIS A 4 -0.02 -5.53 10.73
C HIS A 4 -0.66 -4.15 10.48
N ASN A 5 0.12 -3.15 10.06
CA ASN A 5 -0.38 -1.82 9.74
C ASN A 5 -0.72 -1.74 8.26
N HIS A 6 -2.02 -1.75 7.94
CA HIS A 6 -2.55 -1.61 6.58
C HIS A 6 -1.96 -0.42 5.81
N LEU A 7 -1.61 0.65 6.50
CA LEU A 7 -1.08 1.88 5.88
C LEU A 7 0.30 1.73 5.27
N ASN A 8 1.04 0.68 5.66
CA ASN A 8 2.34 0.41 5.09
C ASN A 8 2.25 0.12 3.58
N TRP A 9 1.08 -0.32 3.10
CA TRP A 9 0.84 -0.50 1.67
C TRP A 9 0.91 0.81 0.88
N GLY A 10 0.71 1.97 1.53
CA GLY A 10 0.92 3.30 0.92
C GLY A 10 2.39 3.66 0.71
N ASN A 11 3.32 2.98 1.38
CA ASN A 11 4.76 3.19 1.18
C ASN A 11 5.24 2.35 -0.02
N ASP A 12 5.79 3.02 -1.02
CA ASP A 12 6.22 2.41 -2.28
C ASP A 12 7.35 1.38 -2.10
N ASP A 13 8.32 1.64 -1.23
CA ASP A 13 9.45 0.72 -0.99
C ASP A 13 9.00 -0.52 -0.22
N PHE A 14 8.13 -0.34 0.78
CA PHE A 14 7.52 -1.46 1.50
C PHE A 14 6.71 -2.32 0.54
N ARG A 15 5.83 -1.71 -0.24
CA ARG A 15 4.98 -2.40 -1.20
C ARG A 15 5.80 -3.14 -2.26
N LYS A 16 6.82 -2.49 -2.84
CA LYS A 16 7.72 -3.11 -3.82
C LYS A 16 8.45 -4.32 -3.25
N THR A 17 8.95 -4.21 -2.01
CA THR A 17 9.65 -5.33 -1.33
C THR A 17 8.73 -6.53 -1.16
N VAL A 18 7.51 -6.30 -0.67
CA VAL A 18 6.51 -7.37 -0.47
C VAL A 18 6.08 -7.99 -1.80
N LEU A 19 5.80 -7.17 -2.82
CA LEU A 19 5.40 -7.67 -4.14
C LEU A 19 6.52 -8.47 -4.82
N ASN A 20 7.77 -8.04 -4.72
CA ASN A 20 8.92 -8.80 -5.21
C ASN A 20 9.02 -10.16 -4.51
N ALA A 21 8.81 -10.20 -3.19
CA ALA A 21 8.82 -11.45 -2.43
C ALA A 21 7.69 -12.40 -2.82
N ILE A 22 6.48 -11.89 -3.09
CA ILE A 22 5.34 -12.68 -3.57
C ILE A 22 5.63 -13.28 -4.96
N VAL A 23 6.13 -12.47 -5.89
CA VAL A 23 6.50 -12.94 -7.25
C VAL A 23 7.58 -14.03 -7.16
N TRP A 24 8.59 -13.82 -6.33
CA TRP A 24 9.63 -14.80 -6.08
C TRP A 24 9.08 -16.10 -5.47
N ALA A 25 8.23 -16.01 -4.45
CA ALA A 25 7.60 -17.17 -3.81
C ALA A 25 6.71 -17.97 -4.78
N ALA A 26 6.05 -17.27 -5.72
CA ALA A 26 5.30 -17.88 -6.81
C ALA A 26 6.17 -18.51 -7.91
N LYS A 27 7.52 -18.50 -7.76
CA LYS A 27 8.50 -18.96 -8.75
C LYS A 27 8.44 -18.22 -10.09
N ALA A 28 7.88 -17.01 -10.10
CA ALA A 28 7.90 -16.13 -11.25
C ALA A 28 9.18 -15.27 -11.25
N LYS A 29 9.58 -14.78 -12.43
CA LYS A 29 10.74 -13.90 -12.56
C LYS A 29 10.42 -12.51 -12.00
N VAL A 30 11.22 -12.05 -11.04
CA VAL A 30 11.14 -10.67 -10.54
C VAL A 30 11.75 -9.71 -11.57
N PRO A 31 11.07 -8.61 -11.95
CA PRO A 31 11.63 -7.61 -12.85
C PRO A 31 12.89 -6.94 -12.27
N GLU A 32 13.83 -6.51 -13.11
CA GLU A 32 15.09 -5.86 -12.67
C GLU A 32 14.83 -4.55 -11.91
N GLY A 33 13.79 -3.80 -12.29
CA GLY A 33 13.35 -2.59 -11.58
C GLY A 33 12.39 -2.85 -10.40
N GLY A 34 12.10 -4.11 -10.10
CA GLY A 34 11.05 -4.54 -9.19
C GLY A 34 9.64 -4.44 -9.77
N VAL A 35 8.66 -4.98 -9.05
CA VAL A 35 7.25 -4.94 -9.46
C VAL A 35 6.75 -3.50 -9.42
N THR A 36 6.28 -3.02 -10.57
CA THR A 36 5.65 -1.69 -10.68
C THR A 36 4.27 -1.73 -10.04
N SER A 37 4.01 -0.81 -9.11
CA SER A 37 2.71 -0.71 -8.44
C SER A 37 2.41 0.73 -8.07
N LYS A 38 1.16 1.14 -8.26
CA LYS A 38 0.66 2.47 -7.90
C LYS A 38 -0.69 2.28 -7.20
N ILE A 39 -0.83 2.91 -6.04
CA ILE A 39 -2.11 2.98 -5.33
C ILE A 39 -2.36 4.44 -4.98
N THR A 40 -3.63 4.82 -4.93
CA THR A 40 -4.09 6.10 -4.41
C THR A 40 -4.43 5.98 -2.93
N GLU A 41 -4.65 7.13 -2.29
CA GLU A 41 -5.13 7.15 -0.90
C GLU A 41 -6.54 6.54 -0.78
N ASP A 42 -7.41 6.74 -1.77
CA ASP A 42 -8.75 6.14 -1.82
C ASP A 42 -8.66 4.60 -1.89
N ASP A 43 -7.80 4.05 -2.77
CA ASP A 43 -7.57 2.58 -2.87
C ASP A 43 -7.12 1.97 -1.54
N LEU A 44 -6.35 2.74 -0.74
CA LEU A 44 -5.85 2.30 0.56
C LEU A 44 -6.97 2.20 1.61
N TYR A 45 -8.06 2.96 1.46
CA TYR A 45 -9.18 2.95 2.40
C TYR A 45 -10.35 2.07 1.98
N ASP A 46 -10.50 1.76 0.69
CA ASP A 46 -11.61 0.95 0.18
C ASP A 46 -11.78 -0.39 0.91
N ASN A 47 -10.67 -0.97 1.39
CA ASN A 47 -10.65 -2.27 2.08
C ASN A 47 -10.16 -2.19 3.53
N LEU A 48 -10.15 -1.00 4.14
CA LEU A 48 -9.72 -0.83 5.53
C LEU A 48 -10.88 -1.13 6.48
N ASP A 49 -10.80 -2.25 7.21
CA ASP A 49 -11.80 -2.61 8.22
C ASP A 49 -11.94 -1.51 9.29
N PRO A 50 -13.18 -1.13 9.65
CA PRO A 50 -13.43 -0.10 10.64
C PRO A 50 -12.99 -0.59 12.02
N LYS A 51 -11.82 -0.13 12.47
CA LYS A 51 -11.42 -0.30 13.87
C LYS A 51 -12.39 0.42 14.79
N ARG A 52 -12.88 -0.25 15.85
CA ARG A 52 -13.69 0.37 16.91
C ARG A 52 -13.05 1.69 17.36
N GLY A 53 -13.76 2.80 17.14
CA GLY A 53 -13.32 4.14 17.53
C GLY A 53 -12.46 4.91 16.50
N GLN A 54 -12.19 4.37 15.31
CA GLN A 54 -11.54 5.14 14.25
C GLN A 54 -12.55 6.05 13.52
N LYS A 55 -12.21 7.34 13.43
CA LYS A 55 -12.91 8.29 12.56
C LYS A 55 -12.62 7.95 11.09
N PRO A 56 -13.59 8.11 10.18
CA PRO A 56 -13.39 7.84 8.75
C PRO A 56 -12.28 8.74 8.21
N ARG A 57 -11.47 8.19 7.30
CA ARG A 57 -10.39 8.94 6.64
C ARG A 57 -10.97 10.06 5.76
N PRO A 58 -10.27 11.20 5.70
CA PRO A 58 -10.84 12.43 5.14
C PRO A 58 -11.11 12.28 3.64
N LYS A 59 -12.20 12.89 3.15
CA LYS A 59 -12.44 13.07 1.71
C LYS A 59 -11.33 13.98 1.15
N SER A 60 -10.34 13.37 0.50
CA SER A 60 -9.41 13.98 -0.46
C SER A 60 -9.04 15.44 -0.15
N ALA A 61 -8.07 15.67 0.75
CA ALA A 61 -7.42 16.96 0.84
C ALA A 61 -6.47 17.10 -0.37
N LYS A 62 -6.96 17.70 -1.46
CA LYS A 62 -6.13 18.08 -2.61
C LYS A 62 -4.84 18.76 -2.10
N PRO A 63 -3.65 18.39 -2.60
CA PRO A 63 -2.43 19.08 -2.19
C PRO A 63 -2.53 20.55 -2.59
N LYS A 64 -2.42 21.47 -1.62
CA LYS A 64 -2.25 22.89 -1.92
C LYS A 64 -0.94 23.03 -2.68
N LYS A 65 -1.03 23.39 -3.97
CA LYS A 65 0.11 23.89 -4.74
C LYS A 65 0.71 25.08 -3.98
N LYS A 66 2.03 25.04 -3.76
CA LYS A 66 2.82 26.21 -3.40
C LYS A 66 3.69 26.57 -4.60
#